data_AF-A0A2C9M544-F1
#
_entry.id   AF-A0A2C9M544-F1
#
_cell.length_a   1.000
_cell.length_b   1.000
_cell.length_c   1.000
_cell.angle_alpha   90.00
_cell.angle_beta   90.00
_cell.angle_gamma   90.00
#
_symmetry.space_group_name_H-M   'P 1'
#
loop_
_entity.id
_entity.type
_entity.pdbx_description
1 polymer ?
#
loop_
_entity_poly.entity_id
_entity_poly.type
_entity_poly.pdbx_seq_one_letter_code
_entity_poly.pdbx_strand_id
1 'polypeptide(L)'
;MFGHGNESSYATPITFGNTSRDFNYSYDHTTTTSSTRATSTTFTTTTIPTNTTATTTTTRRTTTTTTTTTTTTTTPCTPSPQKDGDGKDNDCDGYIDEEISNEKDDDRDGLTDEDNAALTENGCLPGWYGTYCDMLCRCENNECLTSGDCKENVSCLAGFFGQQCQYKDLIMTSTVSQEEMKFRSATKCQQNFTAASPLIIRFPGLTRISWIKIEAVSKDSLKGLQVMYDTTSRLCYAGRCLERRDIFLGTDTLIISCNIPGYICQINISFRELNSPRQWCAVYVSAGRNLAFGKNVSMSSYSNDTNGVISRGSLSVDGVTDSAEKKCSTTNIKDKKPVWRVTFPSPVVVFEVVIQFRASLNETFIVQLLDCKDQVISTFSGITEPRVSFIHRTRHGQYTQSVEITLNNSNSALSICEFEAYGECAPPVYGPECTDICSLSCIDQKCTYEGYCYSCANGTGGPYCFDGCLEWCADYEEATMATTSTTKVTYAPHKQTGFRVENFWFYFMVFLLLCVCCCGCKGSDKRQDQVLLQRWKKKEPLLLKETPVESKRTLYTSQLFRSSTSVDVVESKRTMYTSSMFRSSTSVDVTELTESITVKSSRLTNYR
;
A
#
# COMPACT_ATOMS: atom_id res chain seq x y z
N MET A 1 42.19 6.13 41.16
CA MET A 1 41.90 4.80 41.72
C MET A 1 41.81 3.84 40.57
N PHE A 2 42.94 3.23 40.20
CA PHE A 2 43.01 2.17 39.20
C PHE A 2 43.09 0.85 39.95
N GLY A 3 42.14 -0.05 39.69
CA GLY A 3 42.15 -1.43 40.17
C GLY A 3 42.02 -2.36 38.98
N HIS A 4 43.08 -3.11 38.70
CA HIS A 4 43.09 -4.25 37.80
C HIS A 4 42.23 -5.39 38.38
N GLY A 5 41.37 -5.97 37.56
CA GLY A 5 40.69 -7.24 37.83
C GLY A 5 40.74 -8.13 36.59
N ASN A 6 41.44 -9.25 36.71
CA ASN A 6 41.62 -10.30 35.71
C ASN A 6 40.29 -10.94 35.28
N GLU A 7 40.07 -11.09 33.98
CA GLU A 7 39.12 -12.04 33.42
C GLU A 7 39.86 -13.27 32.89
N SER A 8 39.63 -14.42 33.53
CA SER A 8 39.96 -15.72 32.98
C SER A 8 39.02 -16.78 33.58
N SER A 9 38.54 -17.69 32.73
CA SER A 9 37.70 -18.90 32.97
C SER A 9 36.21 -18.61 33.29
N TYR A 10 35.20 -19.12 32.56
CA TYR A 10 35.01 -20.44 31.95
C TYR A 10 34.23 -20.35 30.62
N ALA A 11 34.74 -20.99 29.57
CA ALA A 11 33.96 -21.30 28.36
C ALA A 11 33.76 -22.82 28.28
N THR A 12 32.54 -23.28 28.49
CA THR A 12 32.11 -24.65 28.18
C THR A 12 31.58 -24.69 26.74
N PRO A 13 32.06 -25.60 25.86
CA PRO A 13 31.53 -25.72 24.51
C PRO A 13 30.17 -26.44 24.55
N ILE A 14 29.13 -25.78 24.04
CA ILE A 14 27.83 -26.41 23.77
C ILE A 14 27.92 -27.08 22.40
N THR A 15 28.02 -28.41 22.38
CA THR A 15 27.85 -29.25 21.19
C THR A 15 26.36 -29.33 20.83
N PHE A 16 25.99 -28.85 19.64
CA PHE A 16 24.67 -29.10 19.05
C PHE A 16 24.64 -30.52 18.48
N GLY A 17 23.88 -31.41 19.13
CA GLY A 17 23.55 -32.74 18.64
C GLY A 17 22.57 -32.64 17.49
N ASN A 18 22.99 -33.10 16.31
CA ASN A 18 22.19 -33.14 15.09
C ASN A 18 21.32 -34.42 15.11
N THR A 19 20.09 -34.32 15.64
CA THR A 19 19.11 -35.40 15.51
C THR A 19 18.11 -35.08 14.40
N SER A 20 18.37 -35.65 13.22
CA SER A 20 17.39 -35.82 12.15
C SER A 20 16.20 -36.63 12.70
N ARG A 21 15.00 -36.05 12.72
CA ARG A 21 13.75 -36.79 12.89
C ARG A 21 13.07 -36.87 11.52
N ASP A 22 13.13 -38.05 10.92
CA ASP A 22 12.31 -38.41 9.78
C ASP A 22 10.84 -38.49 10.20
N PHE A 23 10.01 -37.63 9.61
CA PHE A 23 8.56 -37.71 9.72
C PHE A 23 8.02 -38.65 8.63
N ASN A 24 7.70 -39.89 9.00
CA ASN A 24 6.90 -40.79 8.17
C ASN A 24 5.42 -40.38 8.27
N TYR A 25 4.86 -39.84 7.19
CA TYR A 25 3.42 -39.69 7.02
C TYR A 25 2.81 -41.02 6.56
N SER A 26 2.10 -41.70 7.46
CA SER A 26 1.20 -42.80 7.12
C SER A 26 -0.17 -42.20 6.75
N TYR A 27 -0.57 -42.35 5.50
CA TYR A 27 -1.92 -42.03 5.04
C TYR A 27 -2.86 -43.17 5.40
N ASP A 28 -3.78 -42.93 6.33
CA ASP A 28 -4.86 -43.87 6.65
C ASP A 28 -6.12 -43.48 5.84
N HIS A 29 -6.52 -44.37 4.94
CA HIS A 29 -7.72 -44.22 4.11
C HIS A 29 -8.90 -44.87 4.86
N THR A 30 -9.64 -44.09 5.65
CA THR A 30 -10.96 -44.51 6.16
C THR A 30 -12.07 -43.99 5.25
N THR A 31 -12.67 -44.92 4.52
CA THR A 31 -13.84 -44.73 3.65
C THR A 31 -15.10 -44.69 4.51
N THR A 32 -15.72 -43.52 4.67
CA THR A 32 -17.00 -43.36 5.36
C THR A 32 -18.13 -43.31 4.34
N THR A 33 -18.91 -44.39 4.25
CA THR A 33 -20.16 -44.44 3.46
C THR A 33 -21.26 -43.66 4.15
N SER A 34 -21.67 -42.52 3.58
CA SER A 34 -22.84 -41.75 4.02
C SER A 34 -24.11 -42.21 3.29
N SER A 35 -25.04 -42.77 4.05
CA SER A 35 -26.41 -43.08 3.64
C SER A 35 -27.26 -41.81 3.57
N THR A 36 -27.80 -41.51 2.39
CA THR A 36 -28.77 -40.42 2.17
C THR A 36 -30.18 -40.91 2.48
N ARG A 37 -30.76 -40.41 3.57
CA ARG A 37 -32.19 -40.53 3.87
C ARG A 37 -32.88 -39.23 3.44
N ALA A 38 -33.68 -39.32 2.37
CA ALA A 38 -34.51 -38.22 1.89
C ALA A 38 -35.70 -38.01 2.86
N THR A 39 -35.85 -36.79 3.38
CA THR A 39 -37.01 -36.36 4.15
C THR A 39 -37.75 -35.30 3.32
N SER A 40 -38.95 -35.64 2.87
CA SER A 40 -39.84 -34.75 2.13
C SER A 40 -40.60 -33.86 3.10
N THR A 41 -40.36 -32.55 3.06
CA THR A 41 -41.15 -31.54 3.77
C THR A 41 -42.17 -30.91 2.82
N THR A 42 -43.44 -31.12 3.13
CA THR A 42 -44.61 -30.54 2.44
C THR A 42 -44.80 -29.10 2.87
N PHE A 43 -44.79 -28.15 1.92
CA PHE A 43 -45.17 -26.76 2.14
C PHE A 43 -46.67 -26.57 1.89
N THR A 44 -47.37 -26.01 2.87
CA THR A 44 -48.78 -25.61 2.76
C THR A 44 -48.84 -24.16 2.31
N THR A 45 -49.36 -23.93 1.10
CA THR A 45 -49.56 -22.60 0.53
C THR A 45 -50.90 -22.04 1.00
N THR A 46 -50.88 -20.98 1.81
CA THR A 46 -52.09 -20.22 2.19
C THR A 46 -52.18 -18.98 1.29
N THR A 47 -53.23 -18.92 0.48
CA THR A 47 -53.58 -17.77 -0.37
C THR A 47 -54.37 -16.74 0.43
N ILE A 48 -53.92 -15.48 0.40
CA ILE A 48 -54.65 -14.29 0.86
C ILE A 48 -54.93 -13.42 -0.37
N PRO A 49 -56.14 -12.85 -0.54
CA PRO A 49 -56.47 -12.01 -1.69
C PRO A 49 -56.09 -10.55 -1.44
N THR A 50 -55.35 -9.95 -2.37
CA THR A 50 -55.06 -8.51 -2.39
C THR A 50 -55.70 -7.87 -3.62
N ASN A 51 -56.83 -7.21 -3.40
CA ASN A 51 -57.37 -6.18 -4.29
C ASN A 51 -56.79 -4.84 -3.85
N THR A 52 -55.89 -4.22 -4.62
CA THR A 52 -55.85 -2.75 -4.79
C THR A 52 -55.04 -2.41 -6.04
N THR A 53 -55.72 -1.94 -7.08
CA THR A 53 -55.12 -1.44 -8.32
C THR A 53 -54.65 0.00 -8.08
N ALA A 54 -53.34 0.22 -7.95
CA ALA A 54 -52.74 1.54 -8.02
C ALA A 54 -52.04 1.70 -9.38
N THR A 55 -52.66 2.49 -10.25
CA THR A 55 -52.15 2.88 -11.56
C THR A 55 -50.89 3.73 -11.37
N THR A 56 -49.72 3.15 -11.64
CA THR A 56 -48.44 3.87 -11.63
C THR A 56 -48.08 4.23 -13.06
N THR A 57 -48.32 5.48 -13.44
CA THR A 57 -47.93 6.05 -14.74
C THR A 57 -46.42 6.09 -14.83
N THR A 58 -45.83 5.17 -15.60
CA THR A 58 -44.39 5.12 -15.85
C THR A 58 -44.05 6.07 -16.99
N THR A 59 -43.66 7.29 -16.67
CA THR A 59 -43.10 8.24 -17.65
C THR A 59 -41.66 7.84 -17.93
N ARG A 60 -41.46 7.09 -19.02
CA ARG A 60 -40.14 6.74 -19.55
C ARG A 60 -39.46 8.00 -20.07
N ARG A 61 -38.64 8.64 -19.23
CA ARG A 61 -37.75 9.74 -19.64
C ARG A 61 -36.52 9.12 -20.30
N THR A 62 -36.51 9.12 -21.63
CA THR A 62 -35.33 8.81 -22.43
C THR A 62 -34.32 9.93 -22.23
N THR A 63 -33.32 9.72 -21.38
CA THR A 63 -32.17 10.62 -21.26
C THR A 63 -31.23 10.30 -22.41
N THR A 64 -31.35 11.04 -23.51
CA THR A 64 -30.38 11.03 -24.60
C THR A 64 -29.12 11.73 -24.08
N THR A 65 -28.13 10.96 -23.63
CA THR A 65 -26.80 11.49 -23.31
C THR A 65 -26.11 11.81 -24.63
N THR A 66 -26.24 13.05 -25.09
CA THR A 66 -25.45 13.57 -26.21
C THR A 66 -24.01 13.69 -25.76
N THR A 67 -23.18 12.68 -26.04
CA THR A 67 -21.73 12.77 -25.88
C THR A 67 -21.22 13.72 -26.97
N THR A 68 -21.18 15.00 -26.64
CA THR A 68 -20.55 16.02 -27.49
C THR A 68 -19.06 15.76 -27.46
N THR A 69 -18.52 15.07 -28.46
CA THR A 69 -17.09 14.97 -28.68
C THR A 69 -16.61 16.35 -29.12
N THR A 70 -16.34 17.23 -28.16
CA THR A 70 -15.73 18.53 -28.40
C THR A 70 -14.32 18.26 -28.91
N THR A 71 -14.14 18.25 -30.24
CA THR A 71 -12.83 18.46 -30.85
C THR A 71 -12.37 19.84 -30.41
N THR A 72 -11.60 19.89 -29.33
CA THR A 72 -10.88 21.07 -28.86
C THR A 72 -9.88 21.41 -29.95
N THR A 73 -10.28 22.32 -30.85
CA THR A 73 -9.33 23.03 -31.71
C THR A 73 -8.39 23.74 -30.76
N THR A 74 -7.21 23.16 -30.55
CA THR A 74 -6.16 23.67 -29.67
C THR A 74 -5.77 25.05 -30.18
N THR A 75 -6.34 26.07 -29.55
CA THR A 75 -5.89 27.44 -29.75
C THR A 75 -4.44 27.47 -29.29
N PRO A 76 -3.49 27.96 -30.10
CA PRO A 76 -2.09 27.98 -29.72
C PRO A 76 -1.96 28.71 -28.39
N CYS A 77 -1.43 28.02 -27.38
CA CYS A 77 -1.19 28.63 -26.08
C CYS A 77 -0.27 29.83 -26.26
N THR A 78 -0.58 30.93 -25.58
CA THR A 78 0.23 32.14 -25.57
C THR A 78 0.60 32.39 -24.12
N PRO A 79 1.91 32.44 -23.77
CA PRO A 79 2.33 32.64 -22.39
C PRO A 79 1.67 33.88 -21.81
N SER A 80 1.20 33.78 -20.58
CA SER A 80 0.44 34.83 -19.92
C SER A 80 1.00 35.17 -18.54
N PRO A 81 0.72 36.37 -17.98
CA PRO A 81 1.17 36.69 -16.64
C PRO A 81 0.57 35.72 -15.61
N GLN A 82 1.43 35.20 -14.74
CA GLN A 82 1.06 34.29 -13.66
C GLN A 82 -0.01 34.89 -12.75
N LYS A 83 -1.03 34.08 -12.44
CA LYS A 83 -2.03 34.41 -11.44
C LYS A 83 -2.56 33.12 -10.81
N ASP A 84 -2.47 33.03 -9.49
CA ASP A 84 -2.88 31.87 -8.72
C ASP A 84 -4.31 31.41 -9.06
N GLY A 85 -4.44 30.16 -9.51
CA GLY A 85 -5.69 29.46 -9.79
C GLY A 85 -6.53 30.11 -10.87
N ASP A 86 -5.89 30.67 -11.91
CA ASP A 86 -6.60 31.33 -12.99
C ASP A 86 -7.06 30.37 -14.10
N GLY A 87 -6.74 29.08 -13.97
CA GLY A 87 -7.17 28.02 -14.88
C GLY A 87 -6.54 28.15 -16.26
N LYS A 88 -5.37 28.79 -16.37
CA LYS A 88 -4.61 28.90 -17.62
C LYS A 88 -3.23 28.26 -17.48
N ASP A 89 -2.81 27.71 -18.61
CA ASP A 89 -1.45 27.29 -18.91
C ASP A 89 -0.65 28.58 -19.23
N ASN A 90 0.04 29.14 -18.23
CA ASN A 90 0.74 30.42 -18.32
C ASN A 90 2.08 30.30 -19.04
N ASP A 91 2.68 29.12 -19.12
CA ASP A 91 3.98 28.87 -19.77
C ASP A 91 3.90 28.02 -21.05
N CYS A 92 2.73 27.45 -21.34
CA CYS A 92 2.37 26.68 -22.53
C CYS A 92 2.94 25.27 -22.60
N ASP A 93 3.13 24.62 -21.47
CA ASP A 93 3.64 23.27 -21.39
C ASP A 93 2.51 22.20 -21.39
N GLY A 94 1.24 22.61 -21.30
CA GLY A 94 0.05 21.76 -21.36
C GLY A 94 -0.49 21.30 -20.02
N TYR A 95 0.08 21.79 -18.92
CA TYR A 95 -0.49 21.71 -17.58
C TYR A 95 -1.08 23.08 -17.20
N ILE A 96 -1.83 23.09 -16.10
CA ILE A 96 -2.61 24.25 -15.65
C ILE A 96 -2.67 24.15 -14.14
N ASP A 97 -2.38 25.26 -13.45
CA ASP A 97 -2.50 25.41 -12.00
C ASP A 97 -1.76 24.28 -11.23
N GLU A 98 -0.57 23.89 -11.64
CA GLU A 98 0.24 22.82 -11.03
C GLU A 98 1.20 23.25 -9.92
N GLU A 99 1.62 24.52 -9.90
CA GLU A 99 2.71 24.97 -9.05
C GLU A 99 2.21 25.67 -7.79
N ILE A 100 3.08 25.80 -6.80
CA ILE A 100 2.81 26.51 -5.56
C ILE A 100 3.77 27.69 -5.54
N SER A 101 3.26 28.92 -5.41
CA SER A 101 4.11 30.12 -5.37
C SER A 101 5.07 30.10 -4.17
N ASN A 102 6.26 29.52 -4.37
CA ASN A 102 7.22 29.19 -3.33
C ASN A 102 8.69 29.35 -3.76
N GLU A 103 8.92 29.97 -4.92
CA GLU A 103 10.24 30.16 -5.55
C GLU A 103 10.92 28.83 -5.87
N LYS A 104 10.14 27.78 -6.15
CA LYS A 104 10.64 26.47 -6.57
C LYS A 104 9.88 25.95 -7.77
N ASP A 105 10.66 25.42 -8.70
CA ASP A 105 10.24 24.56 -9.79
C ASP A 105 9.73 23.22 -9.23
N ASP A 106 8.43 23.15 -8.93
CA ASP A 106 7.81 22.06 -8.17
C ASP A 106 7.66 20.80 -9.05
N ASP A 107 7.56 20.97 -10.36
CA ASP A 107 7.42 19.88 -11.32
C ASP A 107 8.67 19.57 -12.17
N ARG A 108 9.69 20.44 -12.10
CA ARG A 108 11.03 20.30 -12.68
C ARG A 108 11.09 20.43 -14.20
N ASP A 109 10.23 21.23 -14.81
CA ASP A 109 10.36 21.56 -16.23
C ASP A 109 11.37 22.69 -16.52
N GLY A 110 11.88 23.35 -15.47
CA GLY A 110 12.95 24.34 -15.52
C GLY A 110 12.47 25.79 -15.46
N LEU A 111 11.18 26.02 -15.29
CA LEU A 111 10.61 27.32 -14.97
C LEU A 111 10.29 27.35 -13.45
N THR A 112 9.83 28.48 -12.90
CA THR A 112 9.53 28.59 -11.47
C THR A 112 8.32 29.51 -11.24
N ASP A 113 7.36 28.99 -10.48
CA ASP A 113 6.06 29.56 -10.09
C ASP A 113 5.15 29.93 -11.29
N GLU A 114 5.29 29.26 -12.44
CA GLU A 114 4.36 29.29 -13.58
C GLU A 114 3.18 28.39 -13.27
N ASP A 115 1.96 28.84 -13.57
CA ASP A 115 0.79 28.00 -13.32
C ASP A 115 0.56 27.75 -11.82
N ASN A 116 0.74 28.80 -11.02
CA ASN A 116 0.42 28.73 -9.60
C ASN A 116 -1.03 28.33 -9.39
N ALA A 117 -1.26 27.29 -8.61
CA ALA A 117 -2.59 26.89 -8.22
C ALA A 117 -3.20 27.80 -7.15
N ALA A 118 -4.53 27.80 -7.07
CA ALA A 118 -5.22 28.31 -5.89
C ALA A 118 -4.92 27.39 -4.70
N LEU A 119 -4.01 27.82 -3.83
CA LEU A 119 -3.66 27.06 -2.64
C LEU A 119 -4.82 27.00 -1.64
N THR A 120 -4.95 25.85 -1.01
CA THR A 120 -5.76 25.68 0.20
C THR A 120 -5.13 26.44 1.38
N GLU A 121 -5.85 26.54 2.51
CA GLU A 121 -5.33 27.19 3.73
C GLU A 121 -4.02 26.55 4.26
N ASN A 122 -3.74 25.30 3.91
CA ASN A 122 -2.51 24.58 4.23
C ASN A 122 -1.41 24.70 3.16
N GLY A 123 -1.59 25.54 2.13
CA GLY A 123 -0.59 25.73 1.09
C GLY A 123 -0.47 24.57 0.11
N CYS A 124 -1.52 23.75 -0.05
CA CYS A 124 -1.53 22.60 -0.97
C CYS A 124 -2.52 22.78 -2.11
N LEU A 125 -2.35 21.99 -3.16
CA LEU A 125 -3.35 21.86 -4.23
C LEU A 125 -4.68 21.32 -3.67
N PRO A 126 -5.83 21.71 -4.24
CA PRO A 126 -7.12 21.15 -3.85
C PRO A 126 -7.14 19.62 -3.89
N GLY A 127 -7.49 19.00 -2.76
CA GLY A 127 -7.48 17.53 -2.61
C GLY A 127 -6.17 16.93 -2.15
N TRP A 128 -5.15 17.75 -1.89
CA TRP A 128 -3.88 17.32 -1.29
C TRP A 128 -3.72 17.93 0.10
N TYR A 129 -3.06 17.17 1.00
CA TYR A 129 -2.76 17.60 2.35
C TYR A 129 -1.41 17.02 2.83
N GLY A 130 -1.01 17.41 4.04
CA GLY A 130 0.29 17.06 4.62
C GLY A 130 1.30 18.19 4.54
N THR A 131 2.39 18.08 5.29
CA THR A 131 3.47 19.07 5.34
C THR A 131 4.13 19.26 3.97
N TYR A 132 4.09 18.22 3.11
CA TYR A 132 4.66 18.23 1.77
C TYR A 132 3.61 18.08 0.66
N CYS A 133 2.32 18.28 0.96
CA CYS A 133 1.23 18.11 0.01
C CYS A 133 1.24 16.76 -0.72
N ASP A 134 1.67 15.72 0.00
CA ASP A 134 2.01 14.41 -0.54
C ASP A 134 1.06 13.31 -0.03
N MET A 135 -0.15 13.71 0.35
CA MET A 135 -1.24 12.83 0.74
C MET A 135 -2.54 13.27 0.04
N LEU A 136 -3.21 12.30 -0.57
CA LEU A 136 -4.45 12.54 -1.30
C LEU A 136 -5.66 12.44 -0.36
N CYS A 137 -6.52 13.44 -0.43
CA CYS A 137 -7.81 13.49 0.22
C CYS A 137 -8.74 12.44 -0.39
N ARG A 138 -9.26 11.55 0.46
CA ARG A 138 -10.17 10.47 0.05
C ARG A 138 -11.50 10.53 0.79
N CYS A 139 -11.93 11.75 1.11
CA CYS A 139 -13.25 12.05 1.63
C CYS A 139 -14.24 12.26 0.48
N GLU A 140 -15.51 11.96 0.71
CA GLU A 140 -16.57 12.27 -0.26
C GLU A 140 -16.53 13.77 -0.65
N ASN A 141 -16.74 14.04 -1.94
CA ASN A 141 -16.66 15.38 -2.53
C ASN A 141 -15.33 16.11 -2.30
N ASN A 142 -14.25 15.40 -1.97
CA ASN A 142 -12.94 15.99 -1.66
C ASN A 142 -12.98 16.93 -0.44
N GLU A 143 -13.91 16.70 0.50
CA GLU A 143 -14.14 17.55 1.67
C GLU A 143 -13.32 17.11 2.90
N CYS A 144 -12.01 17.28 2.83
CA CYS A 144 -11.09 17.13 3.97
C CYS A 144 -10.80 18.45 4.68
N LEU A 145 -10.40 18.34 5.94
CA LEU A 145 -9.71 19.37 6.70
C LEU A 145 -8.23 19.42 6.29
N THR A 146 -7.51 20.45 6.73
CA THR A 146 -6.06 20.58 6.51
C THR A 146 -5.25 19.45 7.14
N SER A 147 -5.80 18.78 8.17
CA SER A 147 -5.23 17.56 8.73
C SER A 147 -5.41 16.34 7.84
N GLY A 148 -6.24 16.40 6.79
CA GLY A 148 -6.65 15.25 5.97
C GLY A 148 -7.86 14.49 6.52
N ASP A 149 -8.33 14.81 7.73
CA ASP A 149 -9.55 14.21 8.28
C ASP A 149 -10.77 14.70 7.49
N CYS A 150 -11.77 13.84 7.32
CA CYS A 150 -13.01 14.28 6.68
C CYS A 150 -13.77 15.26 7.56
N LYS A 151 -14.44 16.23 6.94
CA LYS A 151 -15.37 17.14 7.65
C LYS A 151 -16.47 16.33 8.34
N GLU A 152 -17.12 16.96 9.33
CA GLU A 152 -18.24 16.33 10.04
C GLU A 152 -19.33 15.87 9.06
N ASN A 153 -19.83 14.64 9.23
CA ASN A 153 -20.82 13.98 8.37
C ASN A 153 -20.34 13.67 6.94
N VAL A 154 -19.06 13.86 6.62
CA VAL A 154 -18.45 13.40 5.37
C VAL A 154 -17.77 12.06 5.64
N SER A 155 -18.06 11.06 4.80
CA SER A 155 -17.45 9.75 4.92
C SER A 155 -16.28 9.57 3.93
N CYS A 156 -15.53 8.48 4.09
CA CYS A 156 -14.50 8.12 3.12
C CYS A 156 -15.14 7.73 1.78
N LEU A 157 -14.45 8.02 0.68
CA LEU A 157 -14.79 7.50 -0.64
C LEU A 157 -14.89 5.98 -0.60
N ALA A 158 -15.83 5.44 -1.38
CA ALA A 158 -16.01 4.00 -1.50
C ALA A 158 -14.70 3.30 -1.89
N GLY A 159 -14.29 2.31 -1.10
CA GLY A 159 -13.01 1.62 -1.26
C GLY A 159 -11.90 2.17 -0.37
N PHE A 160 -12.18 3.13 0.50
CA PHE A 160 -11.23 3.67 1.48
C PHE A 160 -11.83 3.77 2.89
N PHE A 161 -10.97 3.70 3.91
CA PHE A 161 -11.38 3.79 5.31
C PHE A 161 -10.21 4.14 6.24
N GLY A 162 -10.51 4.24 7.55
CA GLY A 162 -9.55 4.53 8.62
C GLY A 162 -9.32 6.03 8.81
N GLN A 163 -8.32 6.38 9.62
CA GLN A 163 -7.95 7.77 9.84
C GLN A 163 -7.54 8.42 8.51
N GLN A 164 -8.06 9.61 8.23
CA GLN A 164 -7.84 10.38 6.98
C GLN A 164 -8.12 9.57 5.69
N CYS A 165 -8.91 8.49 5.76
CA CYS A 165 -9.26 7.62 4.63
C CYS A 165 -8.07 7.07 3.82
N GLN A 166 -6.94 6.80 4.49
CA GLN A 166 -5.71 6.38 3.82
C GLN A 166 -5.61 4.88 3.54
N TYR A 167 -6.43 4.04 4.17
CA TYR A 167 -6.40 2.60 3.93
C TYR A 167 -7.35 2.22 2.81
N LYS A 168 -6.85 1.41 1.88
CA LYS A 168 -7.67 0.79 0.84
C LYS A 168 -8.50 -0.35 1.41
N ASP A 169 -9.81 -0.26 1.22
CA ASP A 169 -10.79 -1.22 1.69
C ASP A 169 -11.13 -2.26 0.61
N LEU A 170 -10.56 -3.45 0.76
CA LEU A 170 -10.68 -4.52 -0.23
C LEU A 170 -12.07 -5.16 -0.25
N ILE A 171 -12.87 -4.97 0.80
CA ILE A 171 -14.21 -5.59 0.86
C ILE A 171 -15.17 -4.99 -0.16
N MET A 172 -14.96 -3.72 -0.53
CA MET A 172 -15.83 -3.00 -1.46
C MET A 172 -15.81 -3.62 -2.87
N THR A 173 -14.68 -4.18 -3.28
CA THR A 173 -14.51 -4.89 -4.56
C THR A 173 -14.68 -6.40 -4.44
N SER A 174 -14.96 -6.93 -3.24
CA SER A 174 -15.03 -8.37 -2.98
C SER A 174 -16.45 -8.91 -3.12
N THR A 175 -16.56 -10.22 -3.41
CA THR A 175 -17.81 -10.94 -3.25
C THR A 175 -17.94 -11.41 -1.80
N VAL A 176 -19.03 -11.07 -1.13
CA VAL A 176 -19.25 -11.37 0.29
C VAL A 176 -20.46 -12.27 0.48
N SER A 177 -20.49 -13.06 1.56
CA SER A 177 -21.65 -13.90 1.90
C SER A 177 -22.86 -13.10 2.43
N GLN A 178 -22.62 -11.89 2.93
CA GLN A 178 -23.64 -10.94 3.41
C GLN A 178 -23.25 -9.54 2.94
N GLU A 179 -24.07 -8.91 2.08
CA GLU A 179 -23.76 -7.59 1.49
C GLU A 179 -23.76 -6.47 2.53
N GLU A 180 -24.44 -6.67 3.67
CA GLU A 180 -24.43 -5.77 4.82
C GLU A 180 -23.02 -5.55 5.38
N MET A 181 -22.06 -6.44 5.13
CA MET A 181 -20.65 -6.25 5.50
C MET A 181 -20.02 -5.01 4.82
N LYS A 182 -20.52 -4.63 3.64
CA LYS A 182 -20.02 -3.49 2.85
C LYS A 182 -20.69 -2.16 3.22
N PHE A 183 -21.72 -2.18 4.07
CA PHE A 183 -22.39 -0.94 4.46
C PHE A 183 -21.41 0.00 5.19
N ARG A 184 -21.47 1.29 4.85
CA ARG A 184 -20.70 2.36 5.49
C ARG A 184 -21.67 3.44 5.95
N SER A 185 -21.52 3.92 7.17
CA SER A 185 -22.21 5.12 7.68
C SER A 185 -21.22 6.02 8.38
N ALA A 186 -21.45 7.34 8.26
CA ALA A 186 -20.76 8.34 9.05
C ALA A 186 -20.98 8.14 10.56
N THR A 187 -22.14 7.61 10.95
CA THR A 187 -22.42 7.23 12.34
C THR A 187 -22.19 5.74 12.53
N LYS A 188 -21.19 5.42 13.36
CA LYS A 188 -20.85 4.06 13.75
C LYS A 188 -22.08 3.30 14.24
N CYS A 189 -22.30 2.10 13.69
CA CYS A 189 -23.39 1.20 14.08
C CYS A 189 -24.82 1.75 13.95
N GLN A 190 -25.05 2.78 13.13
CA GLN A 190 -26.41 3.23 12.82
C GLN A 190 -27.25 2.13 12.15
N GLN A 191 -26.60 1.28 11.34
CA GLN A 191 -27.15 0.03 10.84
C GLN A 191 -26.32 -1.12 11.40
N ASN A 192 -26.98 -2.24 11.68
CA ASN A 192 -26.35 -3.47 12.12
C ASN A 192 -27.03 -4.68 11.47
N PHE A 193 -26.34 -5.81 11.47
CA PHE A 193 -26.82 -7.07 10.93
C PHE A 193 -26.37 -8.24 11.81
N THR A 194 -27.13 -9.32 11.78
CA THR A 194 -26.74 -10.57 12.45
C THR A 194 -25.76 -11.33 11.56
N ALA A 195 -24.51 -11.43 12.00
CA ALA A 195 -23.47 -12.10 11.24
C ALA A 195 -23.69 -13.62 11.21
N ALA A 196 -23.71 -14.19 10.01
CA ALA A 196 -23.76 -15.64 9.81
C ALA A 196 -22.38 -16.27 10.05
N SER A 197 -22.32 -17.56 10.38
CA SER A 197 -21.06 -18.31 10.52
C SER A 197 -21.03 -19.50 9.57
N PRO A 198 -20.04 -19.61 8.66
CA PRO A 198 -18.97 -18.64 8.42
C PRO A 198 -19.42 -17.44 7.56
N LEU A 199 -18.82 -16.27 7.80
CA LEU A 199 -18.77 -15.20 6.81
C LEU A 199 -17.66 -15.49 5.81
N ILE A 200 -17.95 -15.29 4.53
CA ILE A 200 -17.02 -15.57 3.44
C ILE A 200 -16.78 -14.26 2.67
N ILE A 201 -15.51 -13.89 2.51
CA ILE A 201 -15.06 -12.77 1.67
C ILE A 201 -14.17 -13.37 0.57
N ARG A 202 -14.56 -13.22 -0.69
CA ARG A 202 -13.81 -13.68 -1.86
C ARG A 202 -13.28 -12.49 -2.66
N PHE A 203 -11.97 -12.45 -2.87
CA PHE A 203 -11.33 -11.41 -3.66
C PHE A 203 -11.37 -11.77 -5.15
N PRO A 204 -11.48 -10.77 -6.06
CA PRO A 204 -11.52 -11.00 -7.50
C PRO A 204 -10.18 -11.48 -8.08
N GLY A 205 -9.08 -11.32 -7.33
CA GLY A 205 -7.73 -11.69 -7.76
C GLY A 205 -6.81 -12.05 -6.60
N LEU A 206 -5.53 -12.17 -6.89
CA LEU A 206 -4.48 -12.36 -5.88
C LEU A 206 -4.32 -11.06 -5.09
N THR A 207 -4.74 -11.07 -3.83
CA THR A 207 -4.80 -9.85 -3.01
C THR A 207 -3.98 -10.00 -1.75
N ARG A 208 -3.13 -9.03 -1.43
CA ARG A 208 -2.50 -8.95 -0.10
C ARG A 208 -3.43 -8.19 0.85
N ILE A 209 -3.48 -8.62 2.11
CA ILE A 209 -4.16 -7.86 3.18
C ILE A 209 -3.15 -7.58 4.30
N SER A 210 -3.31 -6.47 5.00
CA SER A 210 -2.49 -6.10 6.16
C SER A 210 -3.18 -6.44 7.48
N TRP A 211 -4.46 -6.09 7.62
CA TRP A 211 -5.27 -6.37 8.81
C TRP A 211 -6.77 -6.26 8.51
N ILE A 212 -7.60 -6.72 9.45
CA ILE A 212 -9.07 -6.70 9.37
C ILE A 212 -9.61 -5.87 10.54
N LYS A 213 -10.59 -4.99 10.31
CA LYS A 213 -11.33 -4.31 11.39
C LYS A 213 -12.79 -4.72 11.34
N ILE A 214 -13.34 -5.01 12.51
CA ILE A 214 -14.74 -5.37 12.69
C ILE A 214 -15.33 -4.40 13.69
N GLU A 215 -16.41 -3.73 13.29
CA GLU A 215 -17.24 -2.91 14.15
C GLU A 215 -18.51 -3.67 14.50
N ALA A 216 -18.89 -3.68 15.77
CA ALA A 216 -20.02 -4.45 16.27
C ALA A 216 -20.80 -3.67 17.32
N VAL A 217 -22.02 -4.09 17.62
CA VAL A 217 -22.88 -3.39 18.60
C VAL A 217 -22.33 -3.53 20.03
N SER A 218 -21.56 -4.59 20.31
CA SER A 218 -21.02 -4.87 21.64
C SER A 218 -19.78 -5.75 21.61
N LYS A 219 -19.05 -5.77 22.74
CA LYS A 219 -17.81 -6.55 22.89
C LYS A 219 -18.08 -8.03 22.80
N ASP A 220 -19.22 -8.46 23.32
CA ASP A 220 -19.67 -9.85 23.24
C ASP A 220 -19.87 -10.30 21.80
N SER A 221 -20.31 -9.41 20.90
CA SER A 221 -20.44 -9.72 19.46
C SER A 221 -19.09 -9.96 18.76
N LEU A 222 -17.97 -9.64 19.42
CA LEU A 222 -16.60 -9.81 18.90
C LEU A 222 -15.87 -11.01 19.53
N LYS A 223 -16.49 -11.72 20.49
CA LYS A 223 -15.87 -12.86 21.18
C LYS A 223 -15.86 -14.11 20.30
N GLY A 224 -14.82 -14.94 20.49
CA GLY A 224 -14.75 -16.28 19.89
C GLY A 224 -14.54 -16.31 18.38
N LEU A 225 -14.06 -15.20 17.79
CA LEU A 225 -13.79 -15.11 16.37
C LEU A 225 -12.63 -15.98 15.94
N GLN A 226 -12.78 -16.67 14.82
CA GLN A 226 -11.72 -17.42 14.14
C GLN A 226 -11.61 -16.92 12.71
N VAL A 227 -10.40 -16.53 12.31
CA VAL A 227 -10.08 -16.12 10.94
C VAL A 227 -9.26 -17.22 10.29
N MET A 228 -9.79 -17.76 9.20
CA MET A 228 -9.11 -18.72 8.34
C MET A 228 -9.04 -18.20 6.92
N TYR A 229 -7.94 -18.51 6.24
CA TYR A 229 -7.76 -18.26 4.82
C TYR A 229 -7.97 -19.56 4.07
N ASP A 230 -8.71 -19.46 2.98
CA ASP A 230 -9.03 -20.60 2.13
C ASP A 230 -8.47 -20.37 0.73
N THR A 231 -8.22 -21.47 0.02
CA THR A 231 -7.60 -21.45 -1.30
C THR A 231 -8.59 -21.84 -2.37
N THR A 232 -8.78 -20.95 -3.33
CA THR A 232 -9.34 -21.27 -4.65
C THR A 232 -8.24 -21.52 -5.69
N SER A 233 -6.98 -21.18 -5.37
CA SER A 233 -5.82 -21.28 -6.25
C SER A 233 -4.53 -21.56 -5.47
N ARG A 234 -3.63 -22.34 -6.07
CA ARG A 234 -2.34 -22.75 -5.47
C ARG A 234 -1.42 -21.57 -5.10
N LEU A 235 -1.66 -20.39 -5.66
CA LEU A 235 -0.90 -19.17 -5.37
C LEU A 235 -1.39 -18.45 -4.10
N CYS A 236 -2.57 -18.81 -3.60
CA CYS A 236 -3.15 -18.22 -2.40
C CYS A 236 -2.71 -18.99 -1.16
N TYR A 237 -2.41 -18.27 -0.09
CA TYR A 237 -2.21 -18.83 1.23
C TYR A 237 -3.52 -19.40 1.77
N ALA A 238 -3.46 -20.64 2.29
CA ALA A 238 -4.53 -21.28 3.03
C ALA A 238 -4.01 -21.70 4.41
N GLY A 239 -4.79 -21.40 5.45
CA GLY A 239 -4.37 -21.65 6.81
C GLY A 239 -5.05 -20.74 7.83
N ARG A 240 -4.50 -20.73 9.04
CA ARG A 240 -4.96 -19.84 10.12
C ARG A 240 -4.24 -18.50 10.03
N CYS A 241 -4.80 -17.48 10.66
CA CYS A 241 -4.08 -16.24 10.97
C CYS A 241 -2.82 -16.54 11.81
N LEU A 242 -1.63 -16.39 11.21
CA LEU A 242 -0.34 -16.56 11.90
C LEU A 242 -0.04 -15.32 12.73
N GLU A 243 0.58 -15.52 13.90
CA GLU A 243 0.95 -14.43 14.82
C GLU A 243 -0.23 -13.48 15.07
N ARG A 244 -1.43 -14.05 15.21
CA ARG A 244 -2.66 -13.31 15.38
C ARG A 244 -2.57 -12.36 16.58
N ARG A 245 -2.87 -11.09 16.35
CA ARG A 245 -3.12 -10.12 17.41
C ARG A 245 -4.52 -9.52 17.26
N ASP A 246 -5.23 -9.49 18.39
CA ASP A 246 -6.54 -8.87 18.55
C ASP A 246 -6.37 -7.56 19.34
N ILE A 247 -6.68 -6.42 18.72
CA ILE A 247 -6.61 -5.08 19.32
C ILE A 247 -8.03 -4.55 19.48
N PHE A 248 -8.49 -4.48 20.73
CA PHE A 248 -9.81 -3.92 21.03
C PHE A 248 -9.72 -2.40 21.15
N LEU A 249 -10.52 -1.70 20.36
CA LEU A 249 -10.71 -0.25 20.45
C LEU A 249 -12.06 0.00 21.10
N GLY A 250 -12.05 0.24 22.42
CA GLY A 250 -13.28 0.36 23.20
C GLY A 250 -14.03 -0.97 23.33
N THR A 251 -15.36 -0.90 23.32
CA THR A 251 -16.24 -2.05 23.51
C THR A 251 -16.81 -2.60 22.19
N ASP A 252 -16.58 -1.96 21.07
CA ASP A 252 -17.39 -2.14 19.86
C ASP A 252 -16.52 -2.26 18.59
N THR A 253 -15.20 -2.30 18.74
CA THR A 253 -14.27 -2.43 17.60
C THR A 253 -13.13 -3.36 17.92
N LEU A 254 -12.85 -4.25 16.97
CA LEU A 254 -11.73 -5.17 17.00
C LEU A 254 -10.92 -5.01 15.72
N ILE A 255 -9.62 -4.82 15.86
CA ILE A 255 -8.64 -4.97 14.78
C ILE A 255 -7.94 -6.31 14.96
N ILE A 256 -7.93 -7.12 13.90
CA ILE A 256 -7.24 -8.39 13.81
C ILE A 256 -6.06 -8.22 12.86
N SER A 257 -4.85 -8.31 13.41
CA SER A 257 -3.62 -8.31 12.63
C SER A 257 -3.08 -9.73 12.51
N CYS A 258 -2.61 -10.07 11.30
CA CYS A 258 -2.09 -11.39 10.96
C CYS A 258 -0.78 -11.23 10.18
N ASN A 259 0.20 -12.09 10.45
CA ASN A 259 1.39 -12.19 9.61
C ASN A 259 1.11 -13.14 8.43
N ILE A 260 0.84 -12.57 7.25
CA ILE A 260 0.42 -13.36 6.08
C ILE A 260 1.59 -13.45 5.08
N PRO A 261 2.09 -14.65 4.76
CA PRO A 261 3.30 -14.81 3.95
C PRO A 261 3.08 -14.65 2.43
N GLY A 262 1.84 -14.49 1.96
CA GLY A 262 1.51 -14.47 0.54
C GLY A 262 0.13 -13.87 0.24
N TYR A 263 -0.34 -14.08 -0.99
CA TYR A 263 -1.66 -13.60 -1.43
C TYR A 263 -2.79 -14.36 -0.76
N ILE A 264 -3.91 -13.68 -0.52
CA ILE A 264 -5.17 -14.22 -0.05
C ILE A 264 -6.19 -14.13 -1.19
N CYS A 265 -7.02 -15.16 -1.31
CA CYS A 265 -8.11 -15.20 -2.27
C CYS A 265 -9.48 -15.32 -1.58
N GLN A 266 -9.50 -15.90 -0.37
CA GLN A 266 -10.71 -16.00 0.42
C GLN A 266 -10.41 -15.91 1.92
N ILE A 267 -11.26 -15.18 2.64
CA ILE A 267 -11.28 -15.10 4.11
C ILE A 267 -12.57 -15.76 4.59
N ASN A 268 -12.45 -16.68 5.54
CA ASN A 268 -13.54 -17.28 6.27
C ASN A 268 -13.49 -16.81 7.72
N ILE A 269 -14.52 -16.09 8.18
CA ILE A 269 -14.64 -15.66 9.59
C ILE A 269 -15.74 -16.48 10.25
N SER A 270 -15.40 -17.24 11.29
CA SER A 270 -16.34 -18.11 11.99
C SER A 270 -16.36 -17.83 13.50
N PHE A 271 -17.41 -18.29 14.17
CA PHE A 271 -17.57 -18.16 15.62
C PHE A 271 -17.39 -19.52 16.30
N ARG A 272 -16.68 -19.56 17.44
CA ARG A 272 -16.56 -20.77 18.26
C ARG A 272 -17.91 -21.18 18.87
N GLU A 273 -18.71 -20.20 19.28
CA GLU A 273 -20.04 -20.42 19.86
C GLU A 273 -21.11 -20.10 18.80
N LEU A 274 -21.80 -21.13 18.31
CA LEU A 274 -22.79 -21.00 17.23
C LEU A 274 -24.15 -20.46 17.70
N ASN A 275 -24.44 -20.52 19.01
CA ASN A 275 -25.79 -20.23 19.53
C ASN A 275 -26.00 -18.77 19.94
N SER A 276 -24.96 -17.93 19.90
CA SER A 276 -25.04 -16.53 20.29
C SER A 276 -25.07 -15.64 19.04
N PRO A 277 -26.17 -14.93 18.75
CA PRO A 277 -26.22 -14.04 17.60
C PRO A 277 -25.17 -12.93 17.76
N ARG A 278 -24.37 -12.69 16.72
CA ARG A 278 -23.36 -11.63 16.71
C ARG A 278 -23.91 -10.46 15.90
N GLN A 279 -24.11 -9.31 16.54
CA GLN A 279 -24.62 -8.11 15.85
C GLN A 279 -23.46 -7.24 15.41
N TRP A 280 -23.21 -7.19 14.11
CA TRP A 280 -22.11 -6.46 13.50
C TRP A 280 -22.60 -5.23 12.76
N CYS A 281 -21.73 -4.26 12.63
CA CYS A 281 -22.01 -3.00 11.97
C CYS A 281 -21.29 -2.96 10.63
N ALA A 282 -19.96 -3.13 10.63
CA ALA A 282 -19.17 -3.09 9.42
C ALA A 282 -17.95 -3.99 9.52
N VAL A 283 -17.47 -4.46 8.37
CA VAL A 283 -16.21 -5.20 8.24
C VAL A 283 -15.35 -4.48 7.22
N TYR A 284 -14.09 -4.26 7.57
CA TYR A 284 -13.10 -3.62 6.73
C TYR A 284 -11.91 -4.56 6.55
N VAL A 285 -11.38 -4.62 5.33
CA VAL A 285 -10.19 -5.41 5.03
C VAL A 285 -9.14 -4.50 4.42
N SER A 286 -8.10 -4.20 5.18
CA SER A 286 -7.05 -3.28 4.77
C SER A 286 -6.09 -3.94 3.78
N ALA A 287 -5.83 -3.25 2.65
CA ALA A 287 -4.68 -3.53 1.79
C ALA A 287 -3.40 -2.83 2.28
N GLY A 288 -3.47 -2.04 3.35
CA GLY A 288 -2.47 -1.03 3.71
C GLY A 288 -2.78 0.33 3.07
N ARG A 289 -1.88 1.29 3.31
CA ARG A 289 -1.90 2.62 2.68
C ARG A 289 -0.89 2.67 1.55
N ASN A 290 -1.17 3.46 0.52
CA ASN A 290 -0.19 3.73 -0.53
C ASN A 290 0.75 4.85 -0.08
N LEU A 291 2.02 4.50 0.13
CA LEU A 291 3.07 5.41 0.58
C LEU A 291 3.69 6.23 -0.55
N ALA A 292 3.33 5.95 -1.81
CA ALA A 292 3.93 6.59 -2.98
C ALA A 292 3.23 7.89 -3.42
N PHE A 293 2.00 8.16 -2.96
CA PHE A 293 1.26 9.35 -3.41
C PHE A 293 2.04 10.64 -3.20
N GLY A 294 2.06 11.48 -4.25
CA GLY A 294 2.72 12.78 -4.26
C GLY A 294 4.20 12.75 -3.90
N LYS A 295 4.85 11.58 -3.84
CA LYS A 295 6.25 11.49 -3.44
C LYS A 295 7.13 11.96 -4.58
N ASN A 296 8.29 12.48 -4.21
CA ASN A 296 9.27 12.97 -5.15
C ASN A 296 9.76 11.82 -6.06
N VAL A 297 9.48 11.96 -7.36
CA VAL A 297 9.91 11.05 -8.42
C VAL A 297 11.03 11.72 -9.23
N SER A 298 12.06 10.95 -9.51
CA SER A 298 13.15 11.31 -10.43
C SER A 298 13.16 10.35 -11.61
N MET A 299 13.48 10.88 -12.78
CA MET A 299 13.57 10.10 -14.02
C MET A 299 14.89 10.41 -14.71
N SER A 300 15.45 9.43 -15.44
CA SER A 300 16.68 9.62 -16.20
C SER A 300 16.52 10.59 -17.38
N SER A 301 15.31 10.68 -17.92
CA SER A 301 14.93 11.59 -18.99
C SER A 301 13.41 11.74 -19.06
N TYR A 302 12.94 12.74 -19.80
CA TYR A 302 11.53 13.05 -19.98
C TYR A 302 11.17 12.98 -21.47
N SER A 303 9.99 12.43 -21.79
CA SER A 303 9.45 12.45 -23.14
C SER A 303 8.57 13.68 -23.37
N ASN A 304 8.67 14.29 -24.53
CA ASN A 304 7.71 15.28 -24.97
C ASN A 304 6.70 14.59 -25.89
N ASP A 305 5.42 14.88 -25.71
CA ASP A 305 4.38 14.39 -26.61
C ASP A 305 4.37 15.18 -27.95
N THR A 306 3.44 14.84 -28.85
CA THR A 306 3.33 15.52 -30.16
C THR A 306 2.90 16.99 -30.06
N ASN A 307 2.31 17.39 -28.93
CA ASN A 307 1.87 18.74 -28.65
C ASN A 307 2.94 19.55 -27.91
N GLY A 308 4.05 18.92 -27.53
CA GLY A 308 5.15 19.55 -26.80
C GLY A 308 5.09 19.31 -25.29
N VAL A 309 4.04 18.68 -24.78
CA VAL A 309 3.80 18.46 -23.35
C VAL A 309 4.88 17.54 -22.78
N ILE A 310 5.56 18.02 -21.73
CA ILE A 310 6.66 17.29 -21.10
C ILE A 310 6.06 16.29 -20.11
N SER A 311 6.44 15.02 -20.23
CA SER A 311 6.02 14.02 -19.26
C SER A 311 6.74 14.23 -17.93
N ARG A 312 5.99 14.34 -16.84
CA ARG A 312 6.51 14.57 -15.48
C ARG A 312 6.50 13.30 -14.63
N GLY A 313 7.38 13.21 -13.64
CA GLY A 313 7.47 12.06 -12.73
C GLY A 313 6.27 11.94 -11.77
N SER A 314 5.68 13.07 -11.40
CA SER A 314 4.50 13.17 -10.52
C SER A 314 3.27 12.43 -11.08
N LEU A 315 3.13 12.33 -12.40
CA LEU A 315 2.03 11.63 -13.10
C LEU A 315 1.96 10.13 -12.81
N SER A 316 2.98 9.54 -12.20
CA SER A 316 2.99 8.13 -11.83
C SER A 316 2.63 7.90 -10.37
N VAL A 317 2.37 8.96 -9.60
CA VAL A 317 2.06 8.90 -8.18
C VAL A 317 0.94 9.87 -7.78
N ASP A 318 0.11 10.26 -8.76
CA ASP A 318 -0.99 11.20 -8.59
C ASP A 318 -2.29 10.54 -8.09
N GLY A 319 -2.36 9.20 -8.12
CA GLY A 319 -3.53 8.45 -7.71
C GLY A 319 -4.62 8.33 -8.78
N VAL A 320 -4.33 8.72 -10.02
CA VAL A 320 -5.27 8.67 -11.14
C VAL A 320 -5.14 7.33 -11.88
N THR A 321 -5.96 6.38 -11.46
CA THR A 321 -5.93 5.02 -12.05
C THR A 321 -6.84 4.81 -13.27
N ASP A 322 -7.75 5.74 -13.56
CA ASP A 322 -8.76 5.56 -14.61
C ASP A 322 -8.18 5.77 -16.02
N SER A 323 -8.64 4.95 -16.96
CA SER A 323 -8.11 4.79 -18.31
C SER A 323 -8.38 5.97 -19.25
N ALA A 324 -9.43 6.77 -19.00
CA ALA A 324 -9.85 7.83 -19.92
C ALA A 324 -8.92 9.06 -19.90
N GLU A 325 -8.34 9.36 -18.74
CA GLU A 325 -7.48 10.53 -18.49
C GLU A 325 -6.06 10.13 -18.12
N LYS A 326 -5.68 8.88 -18.43
CA LYS A 326 -4.45 8.28 -17.93
C LYS A 326 -3.21 8.95 -18.53
N LYS A 327 -2.72 9.97 -17.84
CA LYS A 327 -1.38 10.53 -18.04
C LYS A 327 -0.37 9.56 -17.45
N CYS A 328 0.84 9.51 -18.01
CA CYS A 328 1.86 8.57 -17.57
C CYS A 328 3.23 9.23 -17.59
N SER A 329 4.03 9.00 -16.56
CA SER A 329 5.44 9.34 -16.50
C SER A 329 6.21 8.49 -17.51
N THR A 330 6.75 9.13 -18.53
CA THR A 330 7.34 8.49 -19.70
C THR A 330 8.74 9.04 -19.95
N THR A 331 9.75 8.16 -19.95
CA THR A 331 11.12 8.56 -20.27
C THR A 331 11.29 8.84 -21.76
N ASN A 332 12.35 9.53 -22.15
CA ASN A 332 12.62 9.77 -23.57
C ASN A 332 12.84 8.44 -24.31
N ILE A 333 12.26 8.27 -25.51
CA ILE A 333 12.45 7.07 -26.33
C ILE A 333 13.90 6.84 -26.77
N LYS A 334 14.73 7.89 -26.76
CA LYS A 334 16.17 7.80 -27.08
C LYS A 334 17.02 7.43 -25.86
N ASP A 335 16.42 7.35 -24.67
CA ASP A 335 17.11 6.95 -23.46
C ASP A 335 17.38 5.45 -23.48
N LYS A 336 18.67 5.10 -23.56
CA LYS A 336 19.10 3.69 -23.63
C LYS A 336 19.10 2.99 -22.28
N LYS A 337 18.95 3.75 -21.18
CA LYS A 337 18.94 3.24 -19.81
C LYS A 337 17.88 4.00 -19.02
N PRO A 338 16.59 3.84 -19.36
CA PRO A 338 15.53 4.56 -18.68
C PRO A 338 15.46 4.10 -17.22
N VAL A 339 15.53 5.08 -16.32
CA VAL A 339 15.42 4.92 -14.87
C VAL A 339 14.25 5.77 -14.39
N TRP A 340 13.42 5.18 -13.54
CA TRP A 340 12.40 5.88 -12.77
C TRP A 340 12.64 5.57 -11.30
N ARG A 341 12.60 6.57 -10.42
CA ARG A 341 12.88 6.37 -9.00
C ARG A 341 12.01 7.26 -8.12
N VAL A 342 11.27 6.64 -7.21
CA VAL A 342 10.53 7.33 -6.14
C VAL A 342 11.29 7.27 -4.83
N THR A 343 11.33 8.39 -4.11
CA THR A 343 12.00 8.50 -2.80
C THR A 343 10.99 8.87 -1.72
N PHE A 344 10.96 8.08 -0.66
CA PHE A 344 10.16 8.38 0.53
C PHE A 344 10.90 9.37 1.43
N PRO A 345 10.22 10.27 2.17
CA PRO A 345 10.89 11.16 3.12
C PRO A 345 11.53 10.41 4.29
N SER A 346 10.85 9.37 4.77
CA SER A 346 11.29 8.50 5.87
C SER A 346 11.41 7.05 5.39
N PRO A 347 12.27 6.23 6.01
CA PRO A 347 12.29 4.79 5.72
C PRO A 347 10.93 4.14 5.98
N VAL A 348 10.53 3.22 5.11
CA VAL A 348 9.23 2.53 5.17
C VAL A 348 9.37 1.02 5.02
N VAL A 349 8.36 0.28 5.48
CA VAL A 349 8.19 -1.15 5.21
C VAL A 349 7.23 -1.30 4.02
N VAL A 350 7.78 -1.60 2.85
CA VAL A 350 6.98 -1.87 1.65
C VAL A 350 6.55 -3.33 1.64
N PHE A 351 5.24 -3.55 1.60
CA PHE A 351 4.61 -4.85 1.56
C PHE A 351 4.28 -5.30 0.14
N GLU A 352 3.66 -4.43 -0.64
CA GLU A 352 3.29 -4.72 -2.01
C GLU A 352 3.64 -3.54 -2.89
N VAL A 353 4.17 -3.84 -4.07
CA VAL A 353 4.37 -2.86 -5.13
C VAL A 353 3.42 -3.21 -6.26
N VAL A 354 2.69 -2.21 -6.73
CA VAL A 354 1.82 -2.28 -7.89
C VAL A 354 2.29 -1.25 -8.91
N ILE A 355 2.46 -1.69 -10.15
CA ILE A 355 2.90 -0.84 -11.26
C ILE A 355 1.88 -0.97 -12.37
N GLN A 356 1.36 0.15 -12.84
CA GLN A 356 0.50 0.22 -14.01
C GLN A 356 1.27 0.84 -15.17
N PHE A 357 1.62 0.03 -16.16
CA PHE A 357 2.31 0.51 -17.36
C PHE A 357 1.31 1.00 -18.40
N ARG A 358 1.72 1.95 -19.25
CA ARG A 358 0.86 2.47 -20.35
C ARG A 358 0.46 1.39 -21.35
N ALA A 359 1.39 0.50 -21.67
CA ALA A 359 1.18 -0.59 -22.61
C ALA A 359 2.05 -1.79 -22.26
N SER A 360 1.60 -2.98 -22.67
CA SER A 360 2.38 -4.22 -22.58
C SER A 360 3.43 -4.23 -23.69
N LEU A 361 4.67 -3.87 -23.37
CA LEU A 361 5.78 -3.89 -24.34
C LEU A 361 6.48 -5.24 -24.41
N ASN A 362 6.07 -6.22 -23.58
CA ASN A 362 6.77 -7.49 -23.37
C ASN A 362 8.27 -7.30 -23.04
N GLU A 363 8.63 -6.16 -22.46
CA GLU A 363 10.00 -5.85 -22.07
C GLU A 363 10.27 -6.31 -20.65
N THR A 364 11.52 -6.67 -20.37
CA THR A 364 11.92 -7.04 -19.02
C THR A 364 12.26 -5.78 -18.24
N PHE A 365 11.57 -5.58 -17.11
CA PHE A 365 11.90 -4.54 -16.16
C PHE A 365 12.51 -5.13 -14.89
N ILE A 366 13.22 -4.28 -14.16
CA ILE A 366 13.84 -4.59 -12.88
C ILE A 366 13.36 -3.55 -11.87
N VAL A 367 12.88 -4.00 -10.72
CA VAL A 367 12.54 -3.15 -9.57
C VAL A 367 13.55 -3.41 -8.47
N GLN A 368 14.16 -2.35 -7.96
CA GLN A 368 15.07 -2.40 -6.84
C GLN A 368 14.48 -1.60 -5.68
N LEU A 369 14.38 -2.25 -4.52
CA LEU A 369 14.12 -1.55 -3.26
C LEU A 369 15.49 -1.21 -2.67
N LEU A 370 15.68 0.05 -2.31
CA LEU A 370 16.94 0.62 -1.84
C LEU A 370 16.76 1.16 -0.42
N ASP A 371 17.77 0.98 0.43
CA ASP A 371 17.81 1.58 1.76
C ASP A 371 18.31 3.04 1.72
N CYS A 372 18.45 3.67 2.90
CA CYS A 372 18.91 5.07 3.00
C CYS A 372 20.39 5.29 2.60
N LYS A 373 21.13 4.22 2.28
CA LYS A 373 22.51 4.25 1.78
C LYS A 373 22.59 3.82 0.32
N ASP A 374 21.45 3.81 -0.39
CA ASP A 374 21.32 3.32 -1.76
C ASP A 374 21.74 1.85 -1.94
N GLN A 375 21.68 1.03 -0.88
CA GLN A 375 21.98 -0.39 -0.99
C GLN A 375 20.72 -1.16 -1.37
N VAL A 376 20.85 -2.06 -2.35
CA VAL A 376 19.77 -2.91 -2.82
C VAL A 376 19.40 -3.93 -1.73
N ILE A 377 18.23 -3.75 -1.13
CA ILE A 377 17.64 -4.69 -0.15
C ILE A 377 16.83 -5.78 -0.86
N SER A 378 16.25 -5.49 -2.02
CA SER A 378 15.50 -6.46 -2.82
C SER A 378 15.55 -6.13 -4.29
N THR A 379 15.52 -7.17 -5.12
CA THR A 379 15.39 -7.05 -6.57
C THR A 379 14.24 -7.93 -7.04
N PHE A 380 13.37 -7.37 -7.86
CA PHE A 380 12.34 -8.07 -8.59
C PHE A 380 12.58 -7.86 -10.09
N SER A 381 12.30 -8.88 -10.91
CA SER A 381 12.31 -8.73 -12.36
C SER A 381 11.04 -9.35 -12.92
N GLY A 382 10.44 -8.67 -13.88
CA GLY A 382 9.20 -9.09 -14.52
C GLY A 382 9.13 -8.61 -15.95
N ILE A 383 8.03 -8.96 -16.61
CA ILE A 383 7.70 -8.50 -17.96
C ILE A 383 6.67 -7.38 -17.83
N THR A 384 6.82 -6.30 -18.60
CA THR A 384 5.88 -5.18 -18.61
C THR A 384 4.51 -5.67 -19.08
N GLU A 385 3.56 -5.76 -18.16
CA GLU A 385 2.14 -6.01 -18.40
C GLU A 385 1.34 -4.76 -18.01
N PRO A 386 0.07 -4.58 -18.44
CA PRO A 386 -0.69 -3.38 -18.11
C PRO A 386 -0.79 -3.08 -16.61
N ARG A 387 -0.77 -4.13 -15.78
CA ARG A 387 -0.71 -4.05 -14.33
C ARG A 387 0.13 -5.19 -13.79
N VAL A 388 1.19 -4.87 -13.07
CA VAL A 388 2.02 -5.84 -12.35
C VAL A 388 1.89 -5.59 -10.85
N SER A 389 1.75 -6.66 -10.07
CA SER A 389 1.82 -6.63 -8.60
C SER A 389 2.80 -7.68 -8.13
N PHE A 390 3.59 -7.35 -7.12
CA PHE A 390 4.41 -8.33 -6.41
C PHE A 390 4.52 -8.00 -4.92
N ILE A 391 4.57 -9.06 -4.12
CA ILE A 391 4.75 -9.00 -2.67
C ILE A 391 6.25 -9.00 -2.37
N HIS A 392 6.71 -7.95 -1.67
CA HIS A 392 8.03 -7.96 -1.08
C HIS A 392 7.98 -8.57 0.33
N ARG A 393 8.90 -9.50 0.60
CA ARG A 393 9.13 -10.04 1.94
C ARG A 393 10.31 -9.31 2.55
N THR A 394 10.01 -8.25 3.27
CA THR A 394 10.99 -7.48 4.01
C THR A 394 11.65 -8.35 5.07
N ARG A 395 12.98 -8.42 5.07
CA ARG A 395 13.71 -9.06 6.16
C ARG A 395 13.68 -8.13 7.38
N HIS A 396 13.70 -8.73 8.56
CA HIS A 396 13.73 -7.95 9.80
C HIS A 396 14.90 -6.96 9.80
N GLY A 397 14.61 -5.68 10.04
CA GLY A 397 15.61 -4.60 10.09
C GLY A 397 16.07 -4.06 8.72
N GLN A 398 15.43 -4.46 7.62
CA GLN A 398 15.63 -3.82 6.32
C GLN A 398 14.44 -2.91 6.01
N TYR A 399 14.70 -1.66 5.63
CA TYR A 399 13.68 -0.67 5.35
C TYR A 399 13.97 0.01 4.03
N THR A 400 12.93 0.33 3.28
CA THR A 400 13.02 0.95 1.97
C THR A 400 13.02 2.47 2.13
N GLN A 401 14.02 3.16 1.58
CA GLN A 401 14.02 4.62 1.42
C GLN A 401 13.56 5.02 0.03
N SER A 402 13.87 4.22 -0.99
CA SER A 402 13.47 4.49 -2.37
C SER A 402 13.24 3.22 -3.17
N VAL A 403 12.43 3.34 -4.22
CA VAL A 403 12.19 2.27 -5.19
C VAL A 403 12.65 2.76 -6.56
N GLU A 404 13.50 1.98 -7.22
CA GLU A 404 14.01 2.25 -8.55
C GLU A 404 13.50 1.21 -9.55
N ILE A 405 13.04 1.66 -10.71
CA ILE A 405 12.56 0.84 -11.80
C ILE A 405 13.41 1.14 -13.03
N THR A 406 13.92 0.09 -13.67
CA THR A 406 14.71 0.19 -14.90
C THR A 406 14.19 -0.79 -15.95
N LEU A 407 14.36 -0.44 -17.23
CA LEU A 407 14.18 -1.39 -18.33
C LEU A 407 15.52 -1.99 -18.74
N ASN A 408 15.57 -3.30 -18.91
CA ASN A 408 16.81 -3.99 -19.27
C ASN A 408 16.96 -4.07 -20.80
N ASN A 409 18.01 -3.44 -21.35
CA ASN A 409 18.37 -3.48 -22.78
C ASN A 409 17.22 -3.12 -23.74
N SER A 410 16.42 -2.14 -23.34
CA SER A 410 15.26 -1.67 -24.09
C SER A 410 15.63 -0.52 -25.05
N ASN A 411 15.02 -0.51 -26.24
CA ASN A 411 15.01 0.65 -27.15
C ASN A 411 13.70 1.45 -27.00
N SER A 412 12.94 1.19 -25.94
CA SER A 412 11.63 1.77 -25.67
C SER A 412 11.70 2.68 -24.46
N ALA A 413 10.74 3.60 -24.40
CA ALA A 413 10.52 4.44 -23.23
C ALA A 413 9.93 3.62 -22.07
N LEU A 414 10.39 3.89 -20.84
CA LEU A 414 9.72 3.45 -19.63
C LEU A 414 8.53 4.37 -19.39
N SER A 415 7.32 3.81 -19.45
CA SER A 415 6.07 4.56 -19.27
C SER A 415 5.24 3.96 -18.15
N ILE A 416 5.24 4.63 -16.98
CA ILE A 416 4.51 4.25 -15.78
C ILE A 416 3.37 5.24 -15.58
N CYS A 417 2.15 4.74 -15.56
CA CYS A 417 0.97 5.56 -15.38
C CYS A 417 0.49 5.63 -13.94
N GLU A 418 0.80 4.61 -13.15
CA GLU A 418 0.55 4.65 -11.71
C GLU A 418 1.51 3.69 -11.02
N PHE A 419 2.09 4.12 -9.91
CA PHE A 419 2.92 3.36 -9.02
C PHE A 419 2.32 3.43 -7.60
N GLU A 420 1.97 2.28 -7.06
CA GLU A 420 1.42 2.17 -5.71
C GLU A 420 2.39 1.32 -4.87
N ALA A 421 2.84 1.86 -3.74
CA ALA A 421 3.64 1.13 -2.74
C ALA A 421 2.83 0.98 -1.46
N TYR A 422 2.18 -0.17 -1.28
CA TYR A 422 1.43 -0.44 -0.07
C TYR A 422 2.35 -0.85 1.05
N GLY A 423 2.25 -0.20 2.20
CA GLY A 423 3.18 -0.40 3.30
C GLY A 423 2.80 0.35 4.56
N GLU A 424 3.76 0.39 5.48
CA GLU A 424 3.71 1.19 6.71
C GLU A 424 5.04 1.90 6.96
N CYS A 425 5.05 2.83 7.92
CA CYS A 425 6.29 3.43 8.41
C CYS A 425 7.26 2.37 8.94
N ALA A 426 8.56 2.61 8.78
CA ALA A 426 9.55 1.82 9.47
C ALA A 426 9.51 2.13 10.97
N PRO A 427 9.61 1.12 11.85
CA PRO A 427 9.84 1.36 13.27
C PRO A 427 11.04 2.29 13.50
N PRO A 428 10.95 3.21 14.47
CA PRO A 428 9.95 3.25 15.53
C PRO A 428 8.79 4.23 15.27
N VAL A 429 8.62 4.69 14.04
CA VAL A 429 7.70 5.80 13.74
C VAL A 429 6.38 5.34 13.13
N TYR A 430 5.35 6.17 13.26
CA TYR A 430 4.01 5.97 12.71
C TYR A 430 3.36 7.29 12.26
N GLY A 431 2.11 7.22 11.84
CA GLY A 431 1.31 8.38 11.43
C GLY A 431 1.44 8.68 9.93
N PRO A 432 0.73 9.74 9.47
CA PRO A 432 0.71 10.17 8.07
C PRO A 432 2.11 10.35 7.49
N GLU A 433 2.97 11.04 8.22
CA GLU A 433 4.30 11.45 7.77
C GLU A 433 5.45 10.60 8.33
N CYS A 434 5.14 9.54 9.09
CA CYS A 434 6.14 8.75 9.80
C CYS A 434 7.02 9.59 10.75
N THR A 435 6.39 10.49 11.51
CA THR A 435 7.07 11.40 12.44
C THR A 435 6.75 11.09 13.90
N ASP A 436 5.57 10.52 14.18
CA ASP A 436 5.17 10.11 15.53
C ASP A 436 5.90 8.85 15.97
N ILE A 437 6.18 8.68 17.26
CA ILE A 437 6.97 7.54 17.77
C ILE A 437 6.06 6.54 18.48
N CYS A 438 6.11 5.27 18.06
CA CYS A 438 5.37 4.18 18.69
C CYS A 438 5.64 4.12 20.20
N SER A 439 4.63 3.69 20.97
CA SER A 439 4.80 3.44 22.41
C SER A 439 6.05 2.59 22.68
N LEU A 440 6.85 3.01 23.68
CA LEU A 440 8.04 2.27 24.10
C LEU A 440 7.71 0.88 24.66
N SER A 441 6.45 0.63 25.00
CA SER A 441 5.94 -0.68 25.43
C SER A 441 5.63 -1.62 24.26
N CYS A 442 5.59 -1.13 23.02
CA CYS A 442 5.46 -1.97 21.84
C CYS A 442 6.74 -2.79 21.65
N ILE A 443 6.61 -4.11 21.46
CA ILE A 443 7.75 -4.95 21.07
C ILE A 443 8.27 -4.47 19.70
N ASP A 444 9.60 -4.34 19.60
CA ASP A 444 10.33 -3.79 18.44
C ASP A 444 9.88 -2.38 18.01
N GLN A 445 9.14 -1.65 18.85
CA GLN A 445 8.54 -0.36 18.51
C GLN A 445 7.72 -0.41 17.21
N LYS A 446 7.05 -1.54 16.96
CA LYS A 446 6.16 -1.75 15.81
C LYS A 446 4.72 -1.42 16.20
N CYS A 447 4.11 -0.48 15.50
CA CYS A 447 2.72 -0.10 15.69
C CYS A 447 1.99 0.22 14.37
N THR A 448 0.66 0.26 14.41
CA THR A 448 -0.19 0.63 13.26
C THR A 448 -0.04 2.12 12.93
N TYR A 449 -0.66 2.55 11.84
CA TYR A 449 -0.78 3.96 11.46
C TYR A 449 -1.29 4.88 12.57
N GLU A 450 -2.16 4.36 13.45
CA GLU A 450 -2.75 5.09 14.57
C GLU A 450 -1.95 4.92 15.88
N GLY A 451 -0.81 4.24 15.84
CA GLY A 451 0.05 4.03 16.99
C GLY A 451 -0.26 2.77 17.82
N TYR A 452 -1.19 1.91 17.39
CA TYR A 452 -1.53 0.70 18.13
C TYR A 452 -0.43 -0.34 17.98
N CYS A 453 0.10 -0.89 19.08
CA CYS A 453 1.20 -1.84 19.00
C CYS A 453 0.79 -3.12 18.24
N TYR A 454 1.75 -3.76 17.55
CA TYR A 454 1.55 -5.10 16.96
C TYR A 454 1.96 -6.25 17.89
N SER A 455 2.80 -6.02 18.89
CA SER A 455 3.03 -6.96 19.99
C SER A 455 3.29 -6.21 21.31
N CYS A 456 2.84 -6.76 22.44
CA CYS A 456 3.02 -6.20 23.77
C CYS A 456 4.03 -7.02 24.57
N ALA A 457 4.83 -6.38 25.40
CA ALA A 457 5.67 -7.07 26.37
C ALA A 457 4.82 -7.87 27.37
N ASN A 458 5.35 -8.98 27.88
CA ASN A 458 4.65 -9.82 28.84
C ASN A 458 4.15 -9.01 30.04
N GLY A 459 2.86 -9.15 30.36
CA GLY A 459 2.22 -8.43 31.47
C GLY A 459 1.64 -7.06 31.11
N THR A 460 1.68 -6.66 29.83
CA THR A 460 1.06 -5.43 29.31
C THR A 460 0.01 -5.74 28.23
N GLY A 461 -1.00 -4.88 28.12
CA GLY A 461 -2.09 -5.03 27.16
C GLY A 461 -2.67 -3.70 26.68
N GLY A 462 -3.78 -3.80 25.95
CA GLY A 462 -4.46 -2.66 25.35
C GLY A 462 -3.86 -2.22 24.01
N PRO A 463 -4.40 -1.15 23.40
CA PRO A 463 -3.95 -0.67 22.09
C PRO A 463 -2.48 -0.22 22.08
N TYR A 464 -2.02 0.39 23.17
CA TYR A 464 -0.67 0.97 23.28
C TYR A 464 0.26 0.21 24.24
N CYS A 465 -0.15 -0.97 24.73
CA CYS A 465 0.60 -1.76 25.70
C CYS A 465 0.92 -1.01 27.02
N PHE A 466 0.05 -0.09 27.45
CA PHE A 466 0.17 0.61 28.73
C PHE A 466 -0.70 0.02 29.83
N ASP A 467 -1.70 -0.79 29.46
CA ASP A 467 -2.59 -1.41 30.44
C ASP A 467 -1.80 -2.53 31.12
N GLY A 468 -1.22 -2.23 32.30
CA GLY A 468 -0.59 -3.23 33.13
C GLY A 468 -1.61 -4.29 33.56
N CYS A 469 -1.20 -5.55 33.63
CA CYS A 469 -2.00 -6.66 34.17
C CYS A 469 -2.30 -6.47 35.67
N LEU A 470 -3.14 -5.50 36.03
CA LEU A 470 -3.57 -5.29 37.41
C LEU A 470 -4.79 -6.13 37.77
N GLU A 471 -5.58 -6.63 36.80
CA GLU A 471 -6.71 -7.54 37.12
C GLU A 471 -7.22 -8.38 35.92
N TRP A 472 -7.09 -7.92 34.66
CA TRP A 472 -7.80 -8.53 33.52
C TRP A 472 -7.09 -9.69 32.79
N CYS A 473 -5.89 -10.06 33.23
CA CYS A 473 -5.10 -11.10 32.54
C CYS A 473 -5.47 -12.53 32.96
N ALA A 474 -6.16 -12.71 34.09
CA ALA A 474 -6.70 -14.02 34.48
C ALA A 474 -7.70 -14.55 33.45
N ASP A 475 -8.56 -13.67 32.92
CA ASP A 475 -9.59 -14.05 31.94
C ASP A 475 -9.02 -14.25 30.52
N TYR A 476 -7.93 -13.55 30.18
CA TYR A 476 -7.30 -13.65 28.85
C TYR A 476 -6.41 -14.91 28.73
N GLU A 477 -5.75 -15.32 29.81
CA GLU A 477 -5.01 -16.59 29.86
C GLU A 477 -5.96 -17.79 29.70
N GLU A 478 -7.16 -17.76 30.30
CA GLU A 478 -8.16 -18.82 30.10
C GLU A 478 -8.63 -18.93 28.64
N ALA A 479 -8.79 -17.80 27.94
CA ALA A 479 -9.23 -17.79 26.55
C ALA A 479 -8.15 -18.22 25.54
N THR A 480 -6.88 -17.92 25.83
CA THR A 480 -5.75 -18.21 24.93
C THR A 480 -5.09 -19.56 25.19
N MET A 481 -4.99 -20.02 26.45
CA MET A 481 -4.41 -21.33 26.80
C MET A 481 -5.26 -22.53 26.35
N ALA A 482 -6.51 -22.31 25.94
CA ALA A 482 -7.34 -23.36 25.34
C ALA A 482 -6.83 -23.87 23.97
N THR A 483 -5.71 -23.33 23.44
CA THR A 483 -5.22 -23.68 22.10
C THR A 483 -3.74 -24.09 22.04
N THR A 484 -2.99 -24.06 23.15
CA THR A 484 -1.55 -24.39 23.16
C THR A 484 -1.20 -25.36 24.28
N SER A 485 -0.61 -26.48 23.86
CA SER A 485 -0.25 -27.66 24.64
C SER A 485 0.57 -27.37 25.91
N THR A 486 0.30 -28.21 26.91
CA THR A 486 0.76 -28.21 28.30
C THR A 486 2.28 -28.15 28.48
N THR A 487 2.81 -26.99 28.87
CA THR A 487 4.00 -26.89 29.74
C THR A 487 3.82 -25.69 30.66
N LYS A 488 3.39 -25.94 31.91
CA LYS A 488 3.32 -24.92 32.97
C LYS A 488 4.74 -24.51 33.35
N VAL A 489 5.13 -23.29 33.04
CA VAL A 489 6.33 -22.65 33.61
C VAL A 489 5.86 -21.58 34.58
N THR A 490 6.16 -21.77 35.86
CA THR A 490 5.83 -20.85 36.95
C THR A 490 6.83 -19.68 36.92
N TYR A 491 6.40 -18.49 36.48
CA TYR A 491 7.20 -17.27 36.60
C TYR A 491 6.66 -16.38 37.72
N ALA A 492 7.58 -15.93 38.58
CA ALA A 492 7.28 -14.96 39.62
C ALA A 492 6.95 -13.60 39.00
N PRO A 493 5.94 -12.87 39.50
CA PRO A 493 5.51 -11.60 38.92
C PRO A 493 6.60 -10.54 39.12
N HIS A 494 7.24 -10.14 38.01
CA HIS A 494 8.09 -8.96 37.99
C HIS A 494 7.18 -7.72 37.95
N LYS A 495 7.11 -7.00 39.08
CA LYS A 495 6.54 -5.64 39.13
C LYS A 495 7.37 -4.70 38.25
N GLN A 496 6.93 -4.47 37.01
CA GLN A 496 7.41 -3.36 36.21
C GLN A 496 6.66 -2.10 36.61
N THR A 497 7.35 -1.25 37.37
CA THR A 497 6.91 0.11 37.67
C THR A 497 7.18 0.99 36.45
N GLY A 498 6.14 1.64 35.92
CA GLY A 498 6.26 2.70 34.93
C GLY A 498 7.22 3.82 35.38
N PHE A 499 7.68 4.60 34.40
CA PHE A 499 8.58 5.76 34.48
C PHE A 499 9.11 6.05 35.91
N ARG A 500 10.16 5.33 36.31
CA ARG A 500 10.79 5.58 37.60
C ARG A 500 11.46 6.94 37.55
N VAL A 501 11.00 7.87 38.39
CA VAL A 501 11.62 9.16 38.69
C VAL A 501 13.11 9.00 39.05
N GLU A 502 13.53 7.80 39.46
CA GLU A 502 14.92 7.41 39.71
C GLU A 502 15.85 7.62 38.48
N ASN A 503 15.33 7.50 37.25
CA ASN A 503 16.12 7.74 36.04
C ASN A 503 16.14 9.21 35.59
N PHE A 504 15.33 10.09 36.19
CA PHE A 504 15.35 11.52 35.91
C PHE A 504 16.74 12.12 36.14
N TRP A 505 17.43 11.68 37.19
CA TRP A 505 18.80 12.09 37.48
C TRP A 505 19.80 11.63 36.43
N PHE A 506 19.62 10.44 35.86
CA PHE A 506 20.48 9.95 34.78
C PHE A 506 20.32 10.81 33.52
N TYR A 507 19.08 11.09 33.10
CA TYR A 507 18.81 11.95 31.95
C TYR A 507 19.27 13.40 32.19
N PHE A 508 19.07 13.93 33.40
CA PHE A 508 19.57 15.26 33.77
C PHE A 508 21.11 15.33 33.74
N MET A 509 21.80 14.27 34.20
CA MET A 509 23.26 14.20 34.15
C MET A 509 23.79 14.06 32.71
N VAL A 510 23.13 13.28 31.85
CA VAL A 510 23.48 13.19 30.41
C VAL A 510 23.26 14.54 29.72
N PHE A 511 22.17 15.24 30.02
CA PHE A 511 21.90 16.58 29.50
C PHE A 511 22.95 17.59 29.96
N LEU A 512 23.33 17.59 31.25
CA LEU A 512 24.42 18.42 31.76
C LEU A 512 25.76 18.10 31.11
N LEU A 513 26.08 16.82 30.89
CA LEU A 513 27.31 16.40 30.22
C LEU A 513 27.35 16.90 28.77
N LEU A 514 26.22 16.81 28.06
CA LEU A 514 26.08 17.35 26.71
C LEU A 514 26.21 18.88 26.69
N CYS A 515 25.62 19.59 27.67
CA CYS A 515 25.80 21.04 27.80
C CYS A 515 27.26 21.44 28.08
N VAL A 516 27.97 20.70 28.93
CA VAL A 516 29.39 20.97 29.24
C VAL A 516 30.28 20.68 28.02
N CYS A 517 30.04 19.59 27.29
CA CYS A 517 30.74 19.31 26.03
C CYS A 517 30.47 20.37 24.95
N CYS A 518 29.22 20.84 24.83
CA CYS A 518 28.87 21.88 23.85
C CYS A 518 29.42 23.27 24.23
N CYS A 519 29.52 23.59 25.52
CA CYS A 519 30.09 24.86 25.99
C CYS A 519 31.64 24.86 25.98
N GLY A 520 32.28 23.69 26.10
CA GLY A 520 33.75 23.55 26.07
C GLY A 520 34.40 23.75 24.70
N CYS A 521 33.65 23.65 23.60
CA CYS A 521 34.19 23.73 22.24
C CYS A 521 34.21 25.15 21.63
N LYS A 522 33.76 26.20 22.33
CA LYS A 522 33.78 27.58 21.80
C LYS A 522 35.08 28.35 22.06
N GLY A 523 36.14 27.66 22.45
CA GLY A 523 37.34 28.27 23.03
C GLY A 523 38.64 28.16 22.24
N SER A 524 38.69 27.85 20.94
CA SER A 524 39.97 27.96 20.18
C SER A 524 39.81 27.85 18.66
N ASP A 525 39.09 28.76 17.99
CA ASP A 525 39.48 29.12 16.62
C ASP A 525 38.88 30.44 16.15
N LYS A 526 39.61 31.54 16.36
CA LYS A 526 39.24 32.88 15.85
C LYS A 526 40.35 33.52 15.03
N ARG A 527 41.29 32.75 14.47
CA ARG A 527 42.45 33.34 13.78
C ARG A 527 42.68 32.95 12.33
N GLN A 528 41.83 32.13 11.70
CA GLN A 528 42.05 31.71 10.30
C GLN A 528 41.01 32.22 9.27
N ASP A 529 39.84 32.72 9.69
CA ASP A 529 38.78 33.08 8.74
C ASP A 529 38.83 34.51 8.17
N GLN A 530 39.72 35.38 8.65
CA GLN A 530 39.85 36.75 8.07
C GLN A 530 40.71 36.82 6.81
N VAL A 531 41.40 35.75 6.40
CA VAL A 531 42.28 35.78 5.20
C VAL A 531 41.56 35.29 3.93
N LEU A 532 40.49 34.50 4.04
CA LEU A 532 39.78 33.96 2.88
C LEU A 532 38.64 34.85 2.35
N LEU A 533 38.09 35.76 3.17
CA LEU A 533 36.94 36.60 2.77
C LEU A 533 37.30 37.85 1.95
N GLN A 534 38.58 38.19 1.79
CA GLN A 534 39.01 39.34 0.97
C GLN A 534 39.31 38.99 -0.50
N ARG A 535 39.28 37.71 -0.89
CA ARG A 535 39.68 37.29 -2.26
C ARG A 535 38.53 37.17 -3.26
N TRP A 536 37.27 37.34 -2.84
CA TRP A 536 36.08 37.09 -3.68
C TRP A 536 35.35 38.34 -4.17
N LYS A 537 35.76 39.56 -3.79
CA LYS A 537 35.05 40.80 -4.16
C LYS A 537 35.56 41.55 -5.40
N LYS A 538 36.34 40.92 -6.28
CA LYS A 538 36.74 41.61 -7.51
C LYS A 538 36.95 40.63 -8.68
N LYS A 539 35.94 40.52 -9.53
CA LYS A 539 36.11 40.21 -10.96
C LYS A 539 34.86 40.62 -11.74
N GLU A 540 35.01 41.71 -12.49
CA GLU A 540 34.16 42.10 -13.62
C GLU A 540 34.30 41.10 -14.78
N PRO A 541 33.32 41.07 -15.72
CA PRO A 541 33.28 40.07 -16.78
C PRO A 541 34.11 40.51 -17.98
N LEU A 542 34.93 39.59 -18.50
CA LEU A 542 35.61 39.74 -19.78
C LEU A 542 35.02 38.75 -20.80
N LEU A 543 34.55 39.32 -21.90
CA LEU A 543 34.16 38.69 -23.16
C LEU A 543 35.03 37.48 -23.51
N LEU A 544 34.41 36.34 -23.81
CA LEU A 544 35.07 35.23 -24.49
C LEU A 544 34.67 35.19 -25.97
N LYS A 545 35.68 35.32 -26.82
CA LYS A 545 35.65 35.15 -28.26
C LYS A 545 35.97 33.69 -28.57
N GLU A 546 35.12 33.03 -29.33
CA GLU A 546 35.29 31.64 -29.74
C GLU A 546 36.46 31.45 -30.71
N THR A 547 37.14 30.30 -30.60
CA THR A 547 37.67 29.53 -31.74
C THR A 547 38.04 28.10 -31.29
N PRO A 548 38.02 27.11 -32.19
CA PRO A 548 37.87 25.70 -31.85
C PRO A 548 39.21 24.99 -31.70
N VAL A 549 39.29 24.02 -30.76
CA VAL A 549 40.43 23.10 -30.65
C VAL A 549 39.98 21.65 -30.79
N GLU A 550 40.55 21.05 -31.80
CA GLU A 550 40.52 19.66 -32.25
C GLU A 550 41.14 18.72 -31.18
N SER A 551 40.39 17.70 -30.73
CA SER A 551 40.86 16.72 -29.75
C SER A 551 41.04 15.34 -30.39
N LYS A 552 42.30 14.92 -30.50
CA LYS A 552 42.72 13.58 -30.91
C LYS A 552 42.56 12.59 -29.76
N ARG A 553 41.87 11.48 -30.04
CA ARG A 553 41.78 10.28 -29.21
C ARG A 553 43.16 9.65 -28.98
N THR A 554 43.44 9.30 -27.74
CA THR A 554 44.51 8.35 -27.39
C THR A 554 43.86 7.13 -26.74
N LEU A 555 44.01 5.98 -27.39
CA LEU A 555 43.61 4.65 -26.92
C LEU A 555 44.60 4.17 -25.86
N TYR A 556 44.12 3.79 -24.67
CA TYR A 556 44.88 2.97 -23.74
C TYR A 556 44.32 1.55 -23.74
N THR A 557 45.21 0.62 -24.06
CA THR A 557 45.03 -0.83 -24.03
C THR A 557 45.44 -1.33 -22.64
N SER A 558 44.57 -2.03 -21.93
CA SER A 558 44.95 -2.77 -20.71
C SER A 558 44.74 -4.26 -20.93
N GLN A 559 45.86 -4.97 -20.92
CA GLN A 559 45.99 -6.42 -20.99
C GLN A 559 46.05 -7.03 -19.57
N LEU A 560 45.51 -8.26 -19.48
CA LEU A 560 45.74 -9.33 -18.50
C LEU A 560 45.34 -9.14 -17.03
N PHE A 561 44.41 -9.99 -16.57
CA PHE A 561 44.76 -11.15 -15.73
C PHE A 561 43.69 -12.25 -15.91
N ARG A 562 44.14 -13.43 -16.36
CA ARG A 562 43.31 -14.62 -16.60
C ARG A 562 43.65 -15.63 -15.50
N SER A 563 42.72 -15.87 -14.58
CA SER A 563 42.79 -16.97 -13.62
C SER A 563 41.66 -17.92 -13.94
N SER A 564 42.01 -19.08 -14.48
CA SER A 564 41.11 -20.18 -14.81
C SER A 564 40.97 -21.12 -13.61
N THR A 565 39.74 -21.26 -13.11
CA THR A 565 39.32 -22.45 -12.36
C THR A 565 38.05 -22.96 -13.01
N SER A 566 38.19 -24.08 -13.72
CA SER A 566 37.11 -24.88 -14.29
C SER A 566 36.39 -25.63 -13.18
N VAL A 567 35.07 -25.46 -13.08
CA VAL A 567 34.19 -26.37 -12.34
C VAL A 567 33.11 -26.81 -13.31
N ASP A 568 33.00 -28.13 -13.48
CA ASP A 568 32.03 -28.81 -14.32
C ASP A 568 30.60 -28.46 -13.91
N VAL A 569 29.84 -27.89 -14.84
CA VAL A 569 28.39 -27.68 -14.69
C VAL A 569 27.68 -28.91 -15.26
N VAL A 570 27.13 -29.71 -14.36
CA VAL A 570 26.13 -30.74 -14.68
C VAL A 570 24.86 -30.04 -15.15
N GLU A 571 24.52 -30.25 -16.42
CA GLU A 571 23.35 -29.72 -17.09
C GLU A 571 22.06 -30.37 -16.54
N SER A 572 21.41 -29.73 -15.56
CA SER A 572 20.06 -30.08 -15.13
C SER A 572 19.04 -29.32 -15.97
N LYS A 573 18.59 -29.92 -17.07
CA LYS A 573 17.39 -29.50 -17.81
C LYS A 573 16.18 -29.52 -16.86
N ARG A 574 15.73 -28.34 -16.41
CA ARG A 574 14.37 -28.13 -15.91
C ARG A 574 13.53 -27.48 -17.00
N THR A 575 12.63 -28.27 -17.55
CA THR A 575 11.50 -27.84 -18.37
C THR A 575 10.61 -26.91 -17.53
N MET A 576 10.59 -25.62 -17.85
CA MET A 576 9.53 -24.72 -17.37
C MET A 576 8.27 -24.98 -18.20
N TYR A 577 7.21 -25.44 -17.53
CA TYR A 577 5.86 -25.45 -18.09
C TYR A 577 5.31 -24.03 -18.02
N THR A 578 5.32 -23.32 -19.15
CA THR A 578 4.45 -22.17 -19.37
C THR A 578 3.08 -22.68 -19.81
N SER A 579 2.11 -22.73 -18.89
CA SER A 579 0.70 -22.94 -19.25
C SER A 579 0.07 -21.60 -19.63
N SER A 580 0.16 -21.24 -20.90
CA SER A 580 -0.77 -20.27 -21.52
C SER A 580 -1.96 -21.04 -22.08
N MET A 581 -3.09 -21.03 -21.38
CA MET A 581 -4.38 -21.36 -21.97
C MET A 581 -5.36 -20.23 -21.67
N PHE A 582 -5.54 -19.34 -22.64
CA PHE A 582 -6.83 -18.69 -22.85
C PHE A 582 -7.15 -18.76 -24.34
N ARG A 583 -8.27 -19.42 -24.65
CA ARG A 583 -8.89 -19.46 -25.98
C ARG A 583 -9.37 -18.05 -26.31
N SER A 584 -8.84 -17.49 -27.39
CA SER A 584 -9.42 -16.37 -28.12
C SER A 584 -10.78 -16.80 -28.69
N SER A 585 -11.88 -16.23 -28.20
CA SER A 585 -13.15 -16.17 -28.91
C SER A 585 -13.18 -14.88 -29.72
N THR A 586 -13.02 -14.99 -31.03
CA THR A 586 -13.30 -13.93 -31.99
C THR A 586 -14.80 -13.64 -32.01
N SER A 587 -15.21 -12.44 -31.60
CA SER A 587 -16.55 -11.90 -31.87
C SER A 587 -16.57 -11.39 -33.31
N VAL A 588 -17.40 -12.02 -34.15
CA VAL A 588 -17.77 -11.52 -35.47
C VAL A 588 -18.83 -10.46 -35.28
N ASP A 589 -18.54 -9.26 -35.78
CA ASP A 589 -19.45 -8.13 -35.83
C ASP A 589 -20.52 -8.39 -36.91
N VAL A 590 -21.79 -8.45 -36.52
CA VAL A 590 -22.93 -8.56 -37.44
C VAL A 590 -23.72 -7.27 -37.33
N THR A 591 -23.44 -6.35 -38.25
CA THR A 591 -24.31 -5.21 -38.56
C THR A 591 -25.63 -5.72 -39.14
N GLU A 592 -26.70 -5.53 -38.38
CA GLU A 592 -28.07 -5.87 -38.76
C GLU A 592 -28.62 -4.76 -39.68
N LEU A 593 -28.71 -5.07 -40.98
CA LEU A 593 -29.46 -4.29 -41.97
C LEU A 593 -30.88 -4.84 -42.00
N THR A 594 -31.85 -4.05 -41.55
CA THR A 594 -33.28 -4.36 -41.70
C THR A 594 -33.71 -4.14 -43.15
N GLU A 595 -33.93 -5.22 -43.89
CA GLU A 595 -34.78 -5.22 -45.08
C GLU A 595 -35.95 -6.20 -44.91
N SER A 596 -37.14 -5.68 -45.16
CA SER A 596 -38.43 -6.35 -45.13
C SER A 596 -38.57 -7.34 -46.28
N ILE A 597 -38.88 -8.61 -45.99
CA ILE A 597 -39.43 -9.55 -46.98
C ILE A 597 -40.67 -10.24 -46.42
N THR A 598 -41.78 -9.97 -47.10
CA THR A 598 -43.11 -10.55 -46.95
C THR A 598 -43.12 -12.00 -47.46
N VAL A 599 -43.53 -12.97 -46.63
CA VAL A 599 -43.94 -14.29 -47.15
C VAL A 599 -45.24 -14.75 -46.49
N LYS A 600 -46.26 -14.91 -47.35
CA LYS A 600 -47.55 -15.55 -47.07
C LYS A 600 -47.33 -16.99 -46.61
N SER A 601 -48.04 -17.42 -45.56
CA SER A 601 -48.33 -18.83 -45.34
C SER A 601 -49.81 -19.03 -45.03
N SER A 602 -50.41 -19.89 -45.84
CA SER A 602 -51.82 -20.24 -45.91
C SER A 602 -52.21 -21.27 -44.86
N ARG A 603 -53.44 -21.10 -44.36
CA ARG A 603 -54.25 -22.06 -43.60
C ARG A 603 -54.12 -23.50 -44.09
N LEU A 604 -54.14 -24.45 -43.15
CA LEU A 604 -55.07 -25.59 -43.19
C LEU A 604 -55.26 -26.17 -41.78
N THR A 605 -56.52 -26.19 -41.37
CA THR A 605 -57.07 -26.80 -40.17
C THR A 605 -57.55 -28.22 -40.45
N ASN A 606 -57.45 -29.06 -39.42
CA ASN A 606 -58.43 -30.03 -38.89
C ASN A 606 -58.24 -31.55 -39.06
N TYR A 607 -58.60 -32.19 -37.93
CA TYR A 607 -58.99 -33.58 -37.62
C TYR A 607 -57.86 -34.64 -37.65
N ARG A 608 -57.70 -35.50 -36.63
CA ARG A 608 -58.62 -36.05 -35.63
C ARG A 608 -57.88 -36.41 -34.35
#